data_AF-A0A8H9TIA5-F1
#
_entry.id   AF-A0A8H9TIA5-F1
#
_cell.length_a   1.000
_cell.length_b   1.000
_cell.length_c   1.000
_cell.angle_alpha   90.00
_cell.angle_beta   90.00
_cell.angle_gamma   90.00
#
_symmetry.space_group_name_H-M   'P 1'
#
loop_
_entity.id
_entity.type
_entity.pdbx_description
1 polymer ?
#
loop_
_entity_poly.entity_id
_entity_poly.type
_entity_poly.pdbx_seq_one_letter_code
_entity_poly.pdbx_strand_id
1 'polypeptide(L)'
;MSPRLIGIQNGIIVFVFWSCVGLLLVSDWRIAIPWFVAYLFPISLVVTWRSTKLSYNLAKQCVTAKAYVVEGFWVGFTVCIVFFGLTISNQALAAGSVFDGADLNDIIKYVLFFALPISVSVGLLGSVQGWLFFHLNRWQLAS
;
A
#
# COMPACT_ATOMS: atom_id res chain seq x y z
N MET A 1 12.78 4.82 -21.60
CA MET A 1 11.39 5.21 -21.20
C MET A 1 11.43 6.35 -20.17
N SER A 2 10.46 7.27 -20.09
CA SER A 2 10.57 8.37 -19.11
C SER A 2 10.17 7.93 -17.68
N PRO A 3 10.89 8.35 -16.63
CA PRO A 3 10.56 8.00 -15.23
C PRO A 3 9.14 8.38 -14.81
N ARG A 4 8.62 9.48 -15.38
CA ARG A 4 7.25 9.95 -15.14
C ARG A 4 6.20 9.02 -15.76
N LEU A 5 6.48 8.45 -16.93
CA LEU A 5 5.56 7.56 -17.62
C LEU A 5 5.37 6.23 -16.86
N ILE A 6 6.45 5.65 -16.33
CA ILE A 6 6.41 4.44 -15.49
C ILE A 6 5.53 4.69 -14.26
N GLY A 7 5.71 5.85 -13.63
CA GLY A 7 4.89 6.23 -12.48
C GLY A 7 3.41 6.31 -12.81
N ILE A 8 3.04 7.02 -13.88
CA ILE A 8 1.65 7.16 -14.31
C ILE A 8 1.03 5.80 -14.65
N GLN A 9 1.76 4.93 -15.36
CA GLN A 9 1.29 3.58 -15.68
C GLN A 9 1.00 2.76 -14.43
N ASN A 10 1.91 2.75 -13.46
CA ASN A 10 1.68 2.03 -12.20
C ASN A 10 0.46 2.57 -11.44
N GLY A 11 0.28 3.88 -11.40
CA GLY A 11 -0.90 4.50 -10.79
C GLY A 11 -2.21 4.08 -11.48
N ILE A 12 -2.25 4.14 -12.80
CA ILE A 12 -3.42 3.73 -13.60
C ILE A 12 -3.72 2.25 -13.39
N ILE A 13 -2.70 1.39 -13.44
CA ILE A 13 -2.86 -0.05 -13.22
C ILE A 13 -3.45 -0.32 -11.84
N VAL A 14 -2.94 0.33 -10.79
CA VAL A 14 -3.49 0.21 -9.44
C VAL A 14 -4.94 0.66 -9.38
N PHE A 15 -5.25 1.82 -9.96
CA PHE A 15 -6.61 2.34 -9.98
C PHE A 15 -7.58 1.37 -10.65
N VAL A 16 -7.26 0.93 -11.88
CA VAL A 16 -8.12 0.08 -12.70
C VAL A 16 -8.25 -1.30 -12.07
N PHE A 17 -7.14 -1.94 -11.70
CA PHE A 17 -7.15 -3.28 -11.13
C PHE A 17 -7.99 -3.35 -9.86
N TRP A 18 -7.75 -2.46 -8.91
CA TRP A 18 -8.50 -2.47 -7.64
C TRP A 18 -9.94 -1.98 -7.79
N SER A 19 -10.22 -1.12 -8.77
CA SER A 19 -11.61 -0.78 -9.11
C SER A 19 -12.35 -2.00 -9.64
N CYS A 20 -11.74 -2.77 -10.55
CA CYS A 20 -12.33 -4.01 -11.06
C CYS A 20 -12.56 -5.03 -9.95
N VAL A 21 -11.56 -5.27 -9.09
CA VAL A 21 -11.71 -6.18 -7.95
C VAL A 21 -12.82 -5.71 -7.01
N GLY A 22 -12.85 -4.43 -6.66
CA GLY A 22 -13.88 -3.86 -5.79
C GLY A 22 -15.29 -4.01 -6.36
N LEU A 23 -15.47 -3.72 -7.66
CA LEU A 23 -16.77 -3.82 -8.31
C LEU A 23 -17.28 -5.27 -8.44
N LEU A 24 -16.38 -6.26 -8.55
CA LEU A 24 -16.76 -7.67 -8.56
C LEU A 24 -17.22 -8.17 -7.18
N LEU A 25 -16.82 -7.50 -6.10
CA LEU A 25 -17.12 -7.91 -4.72
C LEU A 25 -18.37 -7.23 -4.14
N VAL A 26 -18.93 -6.21 -4.81
CA VAL A 26 -20.04 -5.41 -4.27
C VAL A 26 -21.32 -5.67 -5.06
N SER A 27 -22.41 -5.95 -4.32
CA SER A 27 -23.73 -6.21 -4.89
C SER A 27 -24.38 -4.99 -5.53
N ASP A 28 -24.10 -3.79 -5.00
CA ASP A 28 -24.74 -2.54 -5.41
C ASP A 28 -23.71 -1.52 -5.96
N TRP A 29 -23.36 -1.70 -7.23
CA TRP A 29 -22.30 -0.97 -7.92
C TRP A 29 -22.52 0.56 -7.96
N ARG A 30 -23.77 1.03 -7.97
CA ARG A 30 -24.09 2.47 -8.10
C ARG A 30 -23.62 3.29 -6.90
N ILE A 31 -23.74 2.73 -5.70
CA ILE A 31 -23.28 3.37 -4.47
C ILE A 31 -21.77 3.13 -4.30
N ALA A 32 -21.29 1.96 -4.70
CA ALA A 32 -19.90 1.57 -4.51
C ALA A 32 -18.89 2.38 -5.36
N ILE A 33 -19.24 2.73 -6.61
CA ILE A 33 -18.35 3.45 -7.53
C ILE A 33 -17.83 4.76 -6.91
N PRO A 34 -18.67 5.70 -6.42
CA PRO A 34 -18.19 6.92 -5.77
C PRO A 34 -17.19 6.69 -4.63
N TRP A 35 -17.46 5.68 -3.79
CA TRP A 35 -16.58 5.33 -2.67
C TRP A 35 -15.26 4.73 -3.15
N PHE A 36 -15.30 3.83 -4.14
CA PHE A 36 -14.08 3.27 -4.74
C PHE A 36 -13.22 4.36 -5.37
N VAL A 37 -13.82 5.30 -6.12
CA VAL A 37 -13.08 6.42 -6.71
C VAL A 37 -12.46 7.29 -5.60
N ALA A 38 -13.22 7.62 -4.55
CA ALA A 38 -12.75 8.46 -3.45
C ALA A 38 -11.54 7.87 -2.71
N TYR A 39 -11.48 6.55 -2.52
CA TYR A 39 -10.35 5.88 -1.85
C TYR A 39 -9.23 5.48 -2.80
N LEU A 40 -9.55 4.94 -3.99
CA LEU A 40 -8.55 4.43 -4.92
C LEU A 40 -7.80 5.54 -5.66
N PHE A 41 -8.44 6.68 -5.91
CA PHE A 41 -7.78 7.80 -6.58
C PHE A 41 -6.57 8.33 -5.79
N PRO A 42 -6.67 8.71 -4.50
CA PRO A 42 -5.51 9.15 -3.73
C PRO A 42 -4.45 8.05 -3.57
N ILE A 43 -4.85 6.79 -3.40
CA ILE A 43 -3.90 5.65 -3.36
C ILE A 43 -3.11 5.56 -4.67
N SER A 44 -3.78 5.72 -5.81
CA SER A 44 -3.18 5.64 -7.14
C SER A 44 -2.24 6.81 -7.41
N LEU A 45 -2.55 8.00 -6.89
CA LEU A 45 -1.64 9.16 -6.93
C LEU A 45 -0.38 8.92 -6.08
N VAL A 46 -0.53 8.34 -4.89
CA VAL A 46 0.63 7.98 -4.04
C VAL A 46 1.51 6.94 -4.74
N VAL A 47 0.91 5.93 -5.35
CA VAL A 47 1.64 4.92 -6.16
C VAL A 47 2.35 5.58 -7.34
N THR A 48 1.70 6.52 -8.02
CA THR A 48 2.28 7.27 -9.15
C THR A 48 3.50 8.05 -8.69
N TRP A 49 3.39 8.83 -7.63
CA TRP A 49 4.47 9.65 -7.09
C TRP A 49 5.64 8.78 -6.64
N ARG A 50 5.38 7.72 -5.85
CA ARG A 50 6.42 6.80 -5.38
C ARG A 50 7.13 6.11 -6.53
N SER A 51 6.39 5.56 -7.48
CA SER A 51 6.95 4.90 -8.66
C SER A 51 7.77 5.85 -9.52
N THR A 52 7.35 7.11 -9.63
CA THR A 52 8.12 8.17 -10.31
C THR A 52 9.44 8.46 -9.58
N LYS A 53 9.39 8.66 -8.25
CA LYS A 53 10.58 8.89 -7.42
C LYS A 53 11.58 7.74 -7.54
N LEU A 54 11.09 6.51 -7.43
CA LEU A 54 11.89 5.29 -7.60
C LEU A 54 12.50 5.20 -9.00
N SER A 55 11.73 5.49 -10.06
CA SER A 55 12.25 5.52 -11.42
C SER A 55 13.36 6.55 -11.62
N TYR A 56 13.23 7.75 -11.02
CA TYR A 56 14.28 8.77 -11.05
C TYR A 56 15.55 8.32 -10.34
N ASN A 57 15.41 7.67 -9.18
CA ASN A 57 16.55 7.12 -8.44
C ASN A 57 17.26 6.01 -9.23
N LEU A 58 16.51 5.19 -9.95
CA LEU A 58 17.05 4.11 -10.79
C LEU A 58 17.78 4.67 -12.01
N ALA A 59 17.19 5.67 -12.68
CA ALA A 59 17.80 6.33 -13.84
C ALA A 59 19.13 7.02 -13.52
N LYS A 60 19.29 7.53 -12.29
CA LYS A 60 20.55 8.11 -11.82
C LYS A 60 21.60 7.07 -11.41
N GLN A 61 21.27 5.77 -11.45
CA GLN A 61 22.13 4.66 -10.99
C GLN A 61 22.63 4.78 -9.54
N CYS A 62 22.02 5.65 -8.73
CA CYS A 62 22.49 5.93 -7.37
C CYS A 62 22.11 4.86 -6.34
N VAL A 63 21.31 3.86 -6.72
CA VAL A 63 20.60 3.02 -5.75
C VAL A 63 20.65 1.54 -6.12
N THR A 64 20.99 0.70 -5.13
CA THR A 64 21.12 -0.75 -5.29
C THR A 64 19.78 -1.47 -5.11
N ALA A 65 19.65 -2.69 -5.66
CA ALA A 65 18.45 -3.52 -5.49
C ALA A 65 18.03 -3.69 -4.02
N LYS A 66 19.00 -3.79 -3.10
CA LYS A 66 18.76 -3.91 -1.66
C LYS A 66 17.98 -2.71 -1.10
N ALA A 67 18.27 -1.51 -1.56
CA ALA A 67 17.57 -0.32 -1.09
C ALA A 67 16.09 -0.31 -1.55
N TYR A 68 15.78 -0.81 -2.75
CA TYR A 68 14.39 -0.96 -3.21
C TYR A 68 13.61 -2.00 -2.42
N VAL A 69 14.26 -3.11 -2.06
CA VAL A 69 13.69 -4.16 -1.20
C VAL A 69 13.35 -3.59 0.18
N VAL A 70 14.32 -2.89 0.79
CA VAL A 70 14.15 -2.32 2.14
C VAL A 70 13.11 -1.19 2.14
N GLU A 71 13.15 -0.28 1.16
CA GLU A 71 12.11 0.75 1.01
C GLU A 71 10.72 0.12 0.75
N GLY A 72 10.68 -0.97 -0.02
CA GLY A 72 9.54 -1.85 -0.21
C GLY A 72 8.93 -2.30 1.12
N PHE A 73 9.77 -2.90 1.96
CA PHE A 73 9.40 -3.37 3.30
C PHE A 73 8.83 -2.26 4.18
N TRP A 74 9.58 -1.17 4.36
CA TRP A 74 9.21 -0.09 5.27
C TRP A 74 7.88 0.54 4.88
N VAL A 75 7.66 0.78 3.58
CA VAL A 75 6.40 1.35 3.10
C VAL A 75 5.25 0.37 3.31
N GLY A 76 5.39 -0.91 2.94
CA GLY A 76 4.34 -1.91 3.14
C GLY A 76 3.97 -2.09 4.61
N PHE A 77 4.98 -2.18 5.48
CA PHE A 77 4.82 -2.28 6.92
C PHE A 77 4.11 -1.06 7.52
N THR A 78 4.55 0.15 7.14
CA THR A 78 3.98 1.41 7.65
C THR A 78 2.52 1.58 7.22
N VAL A 79 2.22 1.31 5.94
CA VAL A 79 0.84 1.40 5.43
C VAL A 79 -0.08 0.45 6.17
N CYS A 80 0.37 -0.77 6.45
CA CYS A 80 -0.41 -1.75 7.20
C CYS A 80 -0.71 -1.27 8.63
N ILE A 81 0.29 -0.75 9.34
CA ILE A 81 0.12 -0.19 10.69
C ILE A 81 -0.86 0.99 10.69
N VAL A 82 -0.73 1.90 9.73
CA VAL A 82 -1.65 3.05 9.61
C VAL A 82 -3.07 2.58 9.35
N PHE A 83 -3.26 1.59 8.47
CA PHE A 83 -4.58 1.00 8.22
C PHE A 83 -5.16 0.33 9.46
N PHE A 84 -4.37 -0.43 10.22
CA PHE A 84 -4.82 -1.00 11.49
C PHE A 84 -5.22 0.09 12.49
N GLY A 85 -4.40 1.13 12.65
CA GLY A 85 -4.70 2.25 13.54
C GLY A 85 -6.00 2.96 13.16
N LEU A 86 -6.21 3.25 11.87
CA LEU A 86 -7.44 3.85 11.36
C LEU A 86 -8.66 2.94 11.56
N THR A 87 -8.51 1.64 11.33
CA THR A 87 -9.60 0.66 11.50
C THR A 87 -10.03 0.56 12.96
N ILE A 88 -9.06 0.46 13.87
CA ILE A 88 -9.32 0.43 15.32
C ILE A 88 -9.97 1.75 15.78
N SER A 89 -9.47 2.89 15.30
CA SER A 89 -10.01 4.21 15.63
C SER A 89 -11.45 4.38 15.16
N ASN A 90 -11.76 3.94 13.93
CA ASN A 90 -13.13 3.97 13.40
C ASN A 90 -14.09 3.05 14.15
N GLN A 91 -13.65 1.84 14.51
CA GLN A 91 -14.47 0.94 15.32
C GLN A 91 -14.73 1.51 16.72
N ALA A 92 -13.73 2.16 17.33
CA ALA A 92 -13.88 2.83 18.62
C ALA A 92 -14.84 4.03 18.57
N LEU A 93 -14.75 4.87 17.53
CA LEU A 93 -15.66 6.00 17.31
C LEU A 93 -17.09 5.55 17.00
N ALA A 94 -17.27 4.47 16.23
CA ALA A 94 -18.57 3.91 15.91
C ALA A 94 -19.27 3.25 17.11
N ALA A 95 -18.52 2.79 18.11
CA ALA A 95 -19.07 2.23 19.35
C ALA A 95 -19.66 3.31 20.29
N GLY A 96 -19.43 4.61 20.04
CA GLY A 96 -20.06 5.74 20.75
C GLY A 96 -19.55 6.01 22.17
N SER A 97 -19.13 4.95 22.87
CA SER A 97 -18.38 4.92 24.13
C SER A 97 -18.08 3.44 24.35
N VAL A 98 -17.07 3.09 25.16
CA VAL A 98 -16.68 1.70 25.51
C VAL A 98 -15.52 1.14 24.64
N PHE A 99 -14.32 1.64 24.92
CA PHE A 99 -13.16 0.74 25.12
C PHE A 99 -13.26 0.00 26.49
N ASP A 100 -14.42 0.04 27.16
CA ASP A 100 -14.70 -0.70 28.39
C ASP A 100 -14.90 -2.19 28.06
N GLY A 101 -13.81 -2.93 27.97
CA GLY A 101 -13.86 -4.39 27.91
C GLY A 101 -12.61 -5.07 27.40
N ALA A 102 -11.73 -4.37 26.70
CA ALA A 102 -10.45 -4.93 26.27
C ALA A 102 -9.40 -4.70 27.35
N ASP A 103 -9.11 -5.75 28.13
CA ASP A 103 -7.99 -5.72 29.07
C ASP A 103 -6.69 -5.44 28.32
N LEU A 104 -5.74 -4.74 28.96
CA LEU A 104 -4.49 -4.32 28.34
C LEU A 104 -3.69 -5.53 27.83
N ASN A 105 -3.85 -6.68 28.49
CA ASN A 105 -3.32 -7.96 28.08
C ASN A 105 -3.89 -8.47 26.75
N ASP A 106 -5.19 -8.29 26.50
CA ASP A 106 -5.82 -8.73 25.27
C ASP A 106 -5.46 -7.81 24.09
N ILE A 107 -5.28 -6.51 24.34
CA ILE A 107 -4.71 -5.57 23.37
C ILE A 107 -3.28 -5.99 23.00
N ILE A 108 -2.43 -6.30 23.99
CA ILE A 108 -1.05 -6.75 23.76
C ILE A 108 -1.03 -8.05 22.95
N LYS A 109 -1.88 -9.03 23.29
CA LYS A 109 -1.99 -10.29 22.54
C LYS A 109 -2.43 -10.04 21.11
N TYR A 110 -3.44 -9.20 20.89
CA TYR A 110 -3.89 -8.85 19.54
C TYR A 110 -2.76 -8.22 18.70
N VAL A 111 -2.01 -7.29 19.30
CA VAL A 111 -0.89 -6.64 18.61
C VAL A 111 0.22 -7.65 18.28
N LEU A 112 0.63 -8.47 19.25
CA LEU A 112 1.75 -9.41 19.09
C LEU A 112 1.42 -10.59 18.17
N PHE A 113 0.22 -11.15 18.27
CA PHE A 113 -0.15 -12.38 17.55
C PHE A 113 -0.86 -12.12 16.22
N PHE A 114 -1.43 -10.93 16.01
CA PHE A 114 -2.16 -10.61 14.77
C PHE A 114 -1.61 -9.38 14.05
N ALA A 115 -1.63 -8.21 14.68
CA ALA A 115 -1.30 -6.97 13.96
C ALA A 115 0.16 -6.95 13.47
N LEU A 116 1.10 -7.36 14.31
CA LEU A 116 2.54 -7.34 14.00
C LEU A 116 2.91 -8.41 12.95
N PRO A 117 2.50 -9.69 13.06
CA PRO A 117 2.74 -10.69 12.01
C PRO A 117 2.13 -10.33 10.66
N ILE A 118 0.90 -9.77 10.65
CA ILE A 118 0.26 -9.30 9.42
C ILE A 118 1.05 -8.13 8.83
N SER A 119 1.44 -7.14 9.66
CA SER A 119 2.23 -5.99 9.20
C SER A 119 3.58 -6.42 8.61
N VAL A 120 4.27 -7.38 9.23
CA VAL A 120 5.50 -7.97 8.70
C VAL A 120 5.23 -8.66 7.36
N SER A 121 4.14 -9.41 7.24
CA SER A 121 3.77 -10.09 5.99
C SER A 121 3.49 -9.09 4.86
N VAL A 122 2.75 -8.02 5.14
CA VAL A 122 2.52 -6.92 4.17
C VAL A 122 3.84 -6.21 3.82
N GLY A 123 4.73 -6.02 4.81
CA GLY A 123 6.09 -5.53 4.56
C GLY A 123 6.86 -6.44 3.61
N LEU A 124 6.84 -7.76 3.81
CA LEU A 124 7.50 -8.72 2.91
C LEU A 124 6.92 -8.69 1.49
N LEU A 125 5.61 -8.53 1.33
CA LEU A 125 5.00 -8.30 0.02
C LEU A 125 5.53 -7.00 -0.62
N GLY A 126 5.67 -5.94 0.18
CA GLY A 126 6.31 -4.69 -0.24
C GLY A 126 7.76 -4.88 -0.69
N SER A 127 8.53 -5.72 -0.01
CA SER A 127 9.91 -6.09 -0.41
C SER A 127 9.95 -6.76 -1.77
N VAL A 128 9.06 -7.72 -2.02
CA VAL A 128 8.94 -8.43 -3.31
C VAL A 128 8.56 -7.44 -4.41
N GLN A 129 7.62 -6.53 -4.14
CA GLN A 129 7.23 -5.49 -5.08
C GLN A 129 8.42 -4.56 -5.41
N GLY A 130 9.20 -4.14 -4.42
CA GLY A 130 10.39 -3.31 -4.61
C GLY A 130 11.46 -4.01 -5.45
N TRP A 131 11.68 -5.31 -5.21
CA TRP A 131 12.61 -6.13 -5.98
C TRP A 131 12.20 -6.27 -7.46
N LEU A 132 10.91 -6.57 -7.70
CA LEU A 132 10.33 -6.67 -9.04
C LEU A 132 10.43 -5.34 -9.78
N PHE A 133 10.10 -4.24 -9.11
CA PHE A 133 10.21 -2.90 -9.69
C PHE A 133 11.64 -2.62 -10.18
N PHE A 134 12.66 -2.94 -9.37
CA PHE A 134 14.05 -2.75 -9.75
C PHE A 134 14.42 -3.59 -10.99
N HIS A 135 14.06 -4.88 -11.02
CA HIS A 135 14.47 -5.79 -12.09
C HIS A 135 13.76 -5.51 -13.43
N LEU A 136 12.48 -5.15 -13.39
CA LEU A 136 11.70 -4.87 -14.60
C LEU A 136 12.10 -3.53 -15.22
N ASN A 137 12.37 -2.51 -14.40
CA ASN A 137 12.59 -1.15 -14.89
C ASN A 137 14.07 -0.80 -15.13
N ARG A 138 15.04 -1.54 -14.55
CA ARG A 138 16.49 -1.25 -14.73
C ARG A 138 16.91 -1.25 -16.19
N TRP A 139 16.36 -2.17 -16.99
CA TRP A 139 16.72 -2.30 -18.40
C TRP A 139 15.99 -1.29 -19.28
N GLN A 140 14.74 -0.97 -18.95
CA GLN A 140 13.90 0.00 -19.66
C GLN A 140 14.33 1.46 -19.46
N LEU A 141 15.10 1.72 -18.40
CA LEU A 141 15.67 3.03 -18.05
C LEU A 141 17.17 3.14 -18.38
N ALA A 142 17.84 2.04 -18.71
CA ALA A 142 19.24 2.03 -19.16
C ALA A 142 19.38 2.17 -20.69
N SER A 143 18.29 1.99 -21.44
CA SER A 143 18.15 2.27 -22.88
C SER A 143 17.68 3.69 -23.14
#